data_AF-A0A956RQW3-F1
#
_entry.id   AF-A0A956RQW3-F1
#
_cell.length_a   1.000
_cell.length_b   1.000
_cell.length_c   1.000
_cell.angle_alpha   90.00
_cell.angle_beta   90.00
_cell.angle_gamma   90.00
#
_symmetry.space_group_name_H-M   'P 1'
#
loop_
_entity.id
_entity.type
_entity.pdbx_description
1 polymer ?
#
loop_
_entity_poly.entity_id
_entity_poly.type
_entity_poly.pdbx_seq_one_letter_code
_entity_poly.pdbx_strand_id
1 'polypeptide(L)'
;MAAFHGFGKLQGGPELWERIGANMGTLGLKFFPVFWGFMAMSSEFFGSILLALGLFFRPVAALLAFTMVVAMSRHLSLPPDAENAGWSGASHALELFSVYLALLLIGPGRYVLWRRSR
;
A
#
# COMPACT_ATOMS: atom_id res chain seq x y z
N MET A 1 6.36 12.12 -2.12
CA MET A 1 4.90 11.90 -2.00
C MET A 1 4.59 10.74 -1.05
N ALA A 2 4.97 9.48 -1.32
CA ALA A 2 4.59 8.32 -0.48
C ALA A 2 4.91 8.41 1.02
N ALA A 3 6.12 8.82 1.43
CA ALA A 3 6.47 8.93 2.86
C ALA A 3 5.70 10.07 3.57
N PHE A 4 5.58 11.24 2.96
CA PHE A 4 4.84 12.37 3.55
C PHE A 4 3.32 12.14 3.54
N HIS A 5 2.80 11.50 2.50
CA HIS A 5 1.40 11.14 2.36
C HIS A 5 1.03 9.98 3.32
N GLY A 6 1.92 9.00 3.49
CA GLY A 6 1.79 7.93 4.47
C GLY A 6 1.90 8.42 5.91
N PHE A 7 2.77 9.39 6.20
CA PHE A 7 2.90 9.99 7.53
C PHE A 7 1.63 10.74 7.96
N GLY A 8 1.05 11.55 7.06
CA GLY A 8 -0.22 12.25 7.35
C GLY A 8 -1.37 11.28 7.64
N LYS A 9 -1.45 10.17 6.89
CA LYS A 9 -2.45 9.11 7.14
C LYS A 9 -2.16 8.29 8.40
N LEU A 10 -0.90 8.09 8.77
CA LEU A 10 -0.54 7.43 10.03
C LEU A 10 -0.97 8.29 11.24
N GLN A 11 -0.83 9.61 11.15
CA GLN A 11 -1.24 10.55 12.21
C GLN A 11 -2.77 10.74 12.31
N GLY A 12 -3.56 10.31 11.33
CA GLY A 12 -5.02 10.50 11.32
C GLY A 12 -5.80 9.69 12.36
N GLY A 13 -5.13 8.87 13.16
CA GLY A 13 -5.72 8.18 14.32
C GLY A 13 -6.67 7.02 14.01
N PRO A 14 -7.27 6.43 15.05
CA PRO A 14 -8.07 5.20 14.93
C PRO A 14 -9.26 5.31 13.97
N GLU A 15 -9.92 6.47 13.89
CA GLU A 15 -11.07 6.70 13.00
C GLU A 15 -10.67 6.65 11.52
N LEU A 16 -9.52 7.24 11.16
CA LEU A 16 -9.00 7.14 9.80
C LEU A 16 -8.56 5.72 9.50
N TRP A 17 -7.90 5.05 10.44
CA TRP A 17 -7.47 3.67 10.27
C TRP A 17 -8.67 2.73 10.09
N GLU A 18 -9.75 2.93 10.85
CA GLU A 18 -10.99 2.18 10.67
C GLU A 18 -11.55 2.35 9.26
N ARG A 19 -11.62 3.60 8.77
CA ARG A 19 -12.10 3.89 7.40
C ARG A 19 -11.26 3.22 6.33
N ILE A 20 -9.94 3.24 6.49
CA ILE A 20 -9.01 2.62 5.52
C ILE A 20 -9.09 1.10 5.59
N GLY A 21 -9.11 0.52 6.79
CA GLY A 21 -9.19 -0.92 6.97
C GLY A 21 -10.57 -1.51 6.70
N ALA A 22 -11.65 -0.71 6.72
CA ALA A 22 -12.96 -1.12 6.24
C ALA A 22 -12.93 -1.54 4.76
N ASN A 23 -11.95 -1.07 3.99
CA ASN A 23 -11.74 -1.51 2.61
C ASN A 23 -11.44 -3.02 2.51
N MET A 24 -10.93 -3.65 3.58
CA MET A 24 -10.76 -5.11 3.65
C MET A 24 -12.08 -5.88 3.54
N GLY A 25 -13.21 -5.20 3.77
CA GLY A 25 -14.55 -5.73 3.51
C GLY A 25 -14.78 -6.14 2.05
N THR A 26 -14.03 -5.56 1.10
CA THR A 26 -14.05 -5.98 -0.32
C THR A 26 -13.49 -7.40 -0.52
N LEU A 27 -12.65 -7.87 0.40
CA LEU A 27 -12.11 -9.23 0.45
C LEU A 27 -12.92 -10.15 1.38
N GLY A 28 -14.06 -9.67 1.92
CA GLY A 28 -14.86 -10.40 2.90
C GLY A 28 -14.36 -10.31 4.34
N LEU A 29 -13.26 -9.59 4.60
CA LEU A 29 -12.67 -9.43 5.93
C LEU A 29 -13.27 -8.20 6.62
N LYS A 30 -14.26 -8.43 7.50
CA LYS A 30 -14.99 -7.36 8.22
C LYS A 30 -14.56 -7.20 9.69
N PHE A 31 -13.56 -7.95 10.15
CA PHE A 31 -13.08 -7.90 11.53
C PHE A 31 -11.81 -7.04 11.65
N PHE A 32 -11.61 -6.43 12.82
CA PHE A 32 -10.47 -5.56 13.14
C PHE A 32 -10.11 -4.50 12.06
N PRO A 33 -11.07 -3.70 11.57
CA PRO A 33 -10.80 -2.69 10.54
C PRO A 33 -9.70 -1.70 10.95
N VAL A 34 -9.68 -1.25 12.21
CA VAL A 34 -8.63 -0.35 12.73
C VAL A 34 -7.23 -0.98 12.57
N PHE A 35 -7.08 -2.27 12.86
CA PHE A 35 -5.80 -2.98 12.72
C PHE A 35 -5.34 -3.03 11.27
N TRP A 36 -6.23 -3.41 10.36
CA TRP A 36 -5.91 -3.49 8.93
C TRP A 36 -5.53 -2.13 8.34
N GLY A 37 -6.24 -1.08 8.73
CA GLY A 37 -5.91 0.28 8.28
C GLY A 37 -4.57 0.76 8.84
N PHE A 38 -4.30 0.51 10.13
CA PHE A 38 -3.00 0.81 10.72
C PHE A 38 -1.85 0.07 10.00
N MET A 39 -2.04 -1.21 9.70
CA MET A 39 -1.05 -2.02 8.96
C MET A 39 -0.85 -1.50 7.54
N ALA A 40 -1.92 -1.12 6.84
CA ALA A 40 -1.84 -0.53 5.50
C ALA A 40 -1.04 0.78 5.54
N MET A 41 -1.32 1.67 6.51
CA MET A 41 -0.63 2.94 6.60
C MET A 41 0.82 2.85 7.04
N SER A 42 1.09 1.96 7.99
CA SER A 42 2.45 1.64 8.40
C SER A 42 3.25 1.07 7.24
N SER A 43 2.64 0.19 6.43
CA SER A 43 3.28 -0.37 5.24
C SER A 43 3.56 0.71 4.19
N GLU A 44 2.63 1.64 3.94
CA GLU A 44 2.85 2.76 3.00
C GLU A 44 3.99 3.68 3.47
N PHE A 45 4.02 4.04 4.76
CA PHE A 45 5.04 4.91 5.33
C PHE A 45 6.41 4.22 5.44
N PHE A 46 6.52 3.20 6.29
CA PHE A 46 7.79 2.51 6.54
C PHE A 46 8.24 1.73 5.31
N GLY A 47 7.30 1.14 4.57
CA GLY A 47 7.64 0.40 3.35
C GLY A 47 8.30 1.31 2.32
N SER A 48 7.81 2.53 2.11
CA SER A 48 8.47 3.45 1.17
C SER A 48 9.91 3.81 1.56
N ILE A 49 10.19 3.96 2.86
CA ILE A 49 11.54 4.21 3.40
C ILE A 49 12.42 2.97 3.23
N LEU A 50 11.92 1.80 3.61
CA LEU A 50 12.67 0.54 3.51
C LEU A 50 12.99 0.16 2.06
N LEU A 51 12.05 0.38 1.14
CA LEU A 51 12.25 0.21 -0.30
C LEU A 51 13.34 1.15 -0.83
N ALA A 52 13.32 2.42 -0.41
CA ALA A 52 14.33 3.40 -0.81
C ALA A 52 15.73 3.06 -0.28
N LEU A 53 15.82 2.49 0.93
CA LEU A 53 17.09 2.05 1.53
C LEU A 53 17.55 0.67 0.99
N GLY A 54 16.71 -0.04 0.24
CA GLY A 54 16.99 -1.40 -0.24
C GLY A 54 16.92 -2.47 0.85
N LEU A 55 16.39 -2.17 2.04
CA LEU A 55 16.31 -3.10 3.17
C LEU A 55 14.99 -3.86 3.14
N PHE A 56 15.02 -5.18 3.35
CA PHE A 56 13.81 -6.04 3.27
C PHE A 56 12.99 -5.81 1.98
N PHE A 57 13.66 -5.51 0.87
CA PHE A 57 13.03 -5.00 -0.34
C PHE A 57 11.93 -5.89 -0.90
N ARG A 58 12.15 -7.21 -0.94
CA ARG A 58 11.17 -8.18 -1.47
C ARG A 58 9.90 -8.24 -0.60
N PRO A 59 9.96 -8.51 0.72
CA PRO A 59 8.74 -8.53 1.53
C PRO A 59 8.05 -7.16 1.59
N VAL A 60 8.79 -6.06 1.59
CA VAL A 60 8.20 -4.71 1.58
C VAL A 60 7.49 -4.41 0.26
N ALA A 61 8.09 -4.75 -0.88
CA ALA A 61 7.45 -4.61 -2.19
C ALA A 61 6.18 -5.47 -2.30
N ALA A 62 6.20 -6.69 -1.74
CA ALA A 62 5.01 -7.55 -1.69
C ALA A 62 3.88 -6.93 -0.84
N LEU A 63 4.21 -6.35 0.33
CA LEU A 63 3.23 -5.68 1.17
C LEU A 63 2.62 -4.45 0.47
N LEU A 64 3.42 -3.63 -0.20
CA LEU A 64 2.93 -2.48 -0.96
C LEU A 64 2.11 -2.89 -2.19
N ALA A 65 2.50 -3.96 -2.88
CA ALA A 65 1.69 -4.51 -3.96
C ALA A 65 0.31 -4.95 -3.45
N PHE A 66 0.27 -5.62 -2.29
CA PHE A 66 -0.99 -6.04 -1.66
C PHE A 66 -1.88 -4.84 -1.29
N THR A 67 -1.33 -3.77 -0.71
CA THR A 67 -2.14 -2.58 -0.38
C THR A 67 -2.72 -1.92 -1.63
N MET A 68 -1.98 -1.90 -2.74
CA MET A 68 -2.48 -1.39 -4.02
C MET A 68 -3.61 -2.25 -4.62
N VAL A 69 -3.56 -3.58 -4.45
CA VAL A 69 -4.67 -4.46 -4.88
C VAL A 69 -5.94 -4.12 -4.09
N VAL A 70 -5.85 -3.99 -2.77
CA VAL A 70 -7.00 -3.62 -1.92
C VAL A 70 -7.55 -2.24 -2.31
N ALA A 71 -6.67 -1.27 -2.59
CA ALA A 71 -7.07 0.06 -3.05
C ALA A 71 -7.77 0.01 -4.41
N MET A 72 -7.25 -0.77 -5.37
CA MET A 72 -7.87 -0.97 -6.67
C MET A 72 -9.27 -1.59 -6.54
N SER A 73 -9.42 -2.65 -5.73
CA SER A 73 -10.71 -3.27 -5.44
C SER A 73 -11.69 -2.29 -4.81
N ARG A 74 -11.21 -1.41 -3.93
CA ARG A 74 -12.02 -0.34 -3.33
C ARG A 74 -12.53 0.64 -4.38
N HIS A 75 -11.68 1.13 -5.27
CA HIS A 75 -12.07 2.07 -6.32
C HIS A 75 -13.09 1.47 -7.29
N LEU A 76 -12.94 0.19 -7.65
CA LEU A 76 -13.89 -0.52 -8.49
C LEU A 76 -15.22 -0.82 -7.79
N SER A 77 -15.22 -0.90 -6.45
CA SER A 77 -16.42 -1.15 -5.64
C SER A 77 -17.12 0.14 -5.18
N LEU A 78 -16.59 1.32 -5.53
CA LEU A 78 -17.23 2.60 -5.24
C LEU A 78 -18.48 2.80 -6.11
N PRO A 79 -19.53 3.45 -5.59
CA PRO A 79 -20.64 3.94 -6.42
C PRO A 79 -20.13 4.85 -7.54
N PRO A 80 -20.73 4.85 -8.74
CA PRO A 80 -20.27 5.66 -9.89
C PRO A 80 -20.18 7.17 -9.60
N ASP A 81 -21.00 7.64 -8.67
CA ASP A 81 -21.18 9.02 -8.24
C ASP A 81 -20.16 9.45 -7.15
N ALA A 82 -19.33 8.53 -6.65
CA ALA A 82 -18.29 8.85 -5.69
C ALA A 82 -17.01 9.36 -6.35
N GLU A 83 -16.28 10.22 -5.65
CA GLU A 83 -15.01 10.76 -6.12
C GLU A 83 -13.98 9.62 -6.33
N ASN A 84 -13.27 9.65 -7.46
CA ASN A 84 -12.31 8.62 -7.86
C ASN A 84 -12.91 7.21 -7.98
N ALA A 85 -14.22 7.10 -8.26
CA ALA A 85 -14.86 5.81 -8.50
C ALA A 85 -14.49 5.20 -9.87
N GLY A 86 -14.50 3.88 -9.93
CA GLY A 86 -14.25 3.11 -11.14
C GLY A 86 -12.80 3.21 -11.62
N TRP A 87 -12.63 3.20 -12.94
CA TRP A 87 -11.31 3.12 -13.57
C TRP A 87 -10.44 4.36 -13.40
N SER A 88 -11.03 5.54 -13.16
CA SER A 88 -10.22 6.76 -12.98
C SER A 88 -9.37 6.70 -11.71
N GLY A 89 -9.90 6.15 -10.61
CA GLY A 89 -9.15 5.91 -9.37
C GLY A 89 -8.38 4.60 -9.37
N ALA A 90 -8.93 3.55 -9.97
CA ALA A 90 -8.29 2.23 -10.01
C ALA A 90 -7.01 2.20 -10.86
N SER A 91 -6.89 3.06 -11.89
CA SER A 91 -5.72 3.11 -12.78
C SER A 91 -4.44 3.46 -12.03
N HIS A 92 -4.48 4.46 -11.13
CA HIS A 92 -3.32 4.84 -10.31
C HIS A 92 -2.89 3.70 -9.36
N ALA A 93 -3.86 3.02 -8.74
CA ALA A 93 -3.56 1.86 -7.90
C ALA A 93 -2.93 0.73 -8.73
N LEU A 94 -3.43 0.49 -9.94
CA LEU A 94 -2.90 -0.53 -10.86
C LEU A 94 -1.48 -0.21 -11.37
N GLU A 95 -1.20 1.06 -11.66
CA GLU A 95 0.13 1.52 -12.07
C GLU A 95 1.15 1.24 -10.96
N LEU A 96 0.84 1.67 -9.74
CA LEU A 96 1.70 1.44 -8.58
C LEU A 96 1.84 -0.05 -8.25
N PHE A 97 0.76 -0.83 -8.36
CA PHE A 97 0.82 -2.27 -8.24
C PHE A 97 1.81 -2.88 -9.24
N SER A 98 1.76 -2.48 -10.51
CA SER A 98 2.65 -2.97 -11.56
C SER A 98 4.10 -2.61 -11.27
N VAL A 99 4.37 -1.39 -10.78
CA VAL A 99 5.71 -0.97 -10.34
C VAL A 99 6.20 -1.84 -9.18
N TYR A 100 5.41 -2.01 -8.12
CA TYR A 100 5.82 -2.83 -6.97
C TYR A 100 5.99 -4.31 -7.32
N LEU A 101 5.19 -4.83 -8.25
CA LEU A 101 5.34 -6.19 -8.77
C LEU A 101 6.65 -6.33 -9.56
N ALA A 102 6.98 -5.36 -10.43
CA ALA A 102 8.25 -5.34 -11.13
C ALA A 102 9.44 -5.26 -10.16
N LEU A 103 9.37 -4.41 -9.14
CA LEU A 103 10.38 -4.32 -8.09
C LEU A 103 10.49 -5.66 -7.33
N LEU A 104 9.38 -6.30 -6.98
CA LEU A 104 9.38 -7.61 -6.32
C LEU A 104 10.15 -8.67 -7.13
N LEU A 105 10.00 -8.67 -8.45
CA LEU A 105 10.66 -9.60 -9.36
C LEU A 105 12.15 -9.25 -9.57
N ILE A 106 12.46 -7.98 -9.87
CA ILE A 106 13.82 -7.49 -10.13
C ILE A 106 14.69 -7.57 -8.87
N GLY A 107 14.12 -7.30 -7.70
CA GLY A 107 14.85 -7.18 -6.44
C GLY A 107 15.59 -5.83 -6.28
N PRO A 108 16.39 -5.68 -5.21
CA PRO A 108 16.84 -4.37 -4.74
C PRO A 108 17.98 -3.71 -5.55
N GLY A 109 18.34 -4.25 -6.72
CA GLY A 109 19.37 -3.68 -7.59
C GLY A 109 20.79 -3.70 -6.99
N ARG A 110 21.71 -2.96 -7.63
CA ARG A 110 23.14 -2.89 -7.25
C ARG A 110 23.44 -1.88 -6.13
N TYR A 111 22.57 -0.89 -5.94
CA TYR A 111 22.74 0.18 -4.94
C TYR A 111 21.83 -0.10 -3.75
N VAL A 112 22.30 -0.94 -2.83
CA VAL A 112 21.62 -1.28 -1.58
C VAL A 112 22.49 -0.90 -0.40
N LEU A 113 21.92 -0.27 0.62
CA LEU A 113 22.64 -0.02 1.87
C LEU A 113 22.91 -1.31 2.63
N TRP A 114 22.07 -2.33 2.45
CA TRP A 114 22.25 -3.65 3.05
C TRP A 114 22.58 -4.68 1.97
N ARG A 115 23.87 -4.89 1.71
CA ARG A 115 24.35 -6.01 0.91
C ARG A 115 24.64 -7.17 1.86
N ARG A 116 23.90 -8.27 1.74
CA ARG A 116 24.30 -9.52 2.42
C ARG A 116 25.59 -9.99 1.74
N SER A 117 26.71 -9.80 2.42
CA SER A 117 28.00 -10.37 2.01
C SER A 117 27.80 -11.88 1.86
N ARG A 118 27.88 -12.34 0.61
CA ARG A 118 28.14 -13.73 0.25
C ARG A 118 29.24 -13.70 -0.79
#